data_AF-A0A1V5TWU9-F1
#
_entry.id   AF-A0A1V5TWU9-F1
#
_cell.length_a   1.000
_cell.length_b   1.000
_cell.length_c   1.000
_cell.angle_alpha   90.00
_cell.angle_beta   90.00
_cell.angle_gamma   90.00
#
_symmetry.space_group_name_H-M   'P 1'
#
loop_
_entity.id
_entity.type
_entity.pdbx_description
1 polymer ?
#
loop_
_entity_poly.entity_id
_entity_poly.type
_entity_poly.pdbx_seq_one_letter_code
_entity_poly.pdbx_strand_id
1 'polypeptide(L)' 'MAVIQDDFGRTSGIVTLEDVLEQIVGEIVDETDKCVDLRKRAREINES' A
#
# COMPACT_ATOMS: atom_id res chain seq x y z
N MET A 1 5.96 -6.42 7.10
CA MET A 1 5.07 -5.32 7.49
C MET A 1 5.79 -4.46 8.50
N ALA A 2 5.76 -3.14 8.33
CA ALA A 2 6.37 -2.16 9.21
C ALA A 2 5.38 -1.03 9.50
N VAL A 3 5.57 -0.33 10.62
CA VAL A 3 4.75 0.81 11.05
C VAL A 3 5.55 2.10 10.85
N ILE A 4 4.95 3.09 10.21
CA ILE A 4 5.56 4.41 9.98
C ILE A 4 5.14 5.34 11.12
N GLN A 5 6.13 5.97 11.76
CA GLN A 5 5.90 7.03 12.75
C GLN A 5 6.24 8.41 12.16
N ASP A 6 5.50 9.42 12.61
CA ASP A 6 5.84 10.82 12.41
C ASP A 6 6.86 11.32 13.45
N ASP A 7 7.31 12.56 13.30
CA ASP A 7 8.30 13.19 14.19
C ASP A 7 7.79 13.37 15.64
N PHE A 8 6.50 13.17 15.88
CA PHE A 8 5.85 13.26 17.20
C PHE A 8 5.56 11.88 17.79
N GLY A 9 6.03 10.80 17.15
CA GLY A 9 5.85 9.42 17.59
C GLY A 9 4.44 8.86 17.35
N ARG A 10 3.60 9.54 16.55
CA ARG A 10 2.27 9.05 16.18
C ARG A 10 2.38 8.13 14.97
N THR A 11 1.51 7.13 14.91
CA THR A 11 1.43 6.24 13.76
C THR A 11 0.86 6.99 12.56
N SER A 12 1.68 7.15 11.51
CA SER A 12 1.28 7.73 10.24
C SER A 12 0.68 6.69 9.30
N GLY A 13 1.04 5.41 9.46
CA GLY A 13 0.53 4.32 8.61
C GLY A 13 1.29 3.02 8.77
N ILE A 14 0.98 2.05 7.90
CA ILE A 14 1.67 0.77 7.77
C ILE A 14 2.19 0.61 6.35
N VAL A 15 3.27 -0.16 6.19
CA VAL A 15 3.86 -0.49 4.89
C VAL A 15 4.21 -1.98 4.84
N THR A 16 4.02 -2.62 3.70
CA THR A 16 4.40 -4.03 3.46
C THR A 16 5.69 -4.11 2.63
N LEU A 17 6.24 -5.31 2.50
CA LEU A 17 7.42 -5.50 1.64
C LEU A 17 7.04 -5.38 0.15
N GLU A 18 5.84 -5.83 -0.20
CA GLU A 18 5.29 -5.77 -1.56
C GLU A 18 5.24 -4.31 -2.06
N ASP A 19 4.78 -3.36 -1.23
CA ASP A 19 4.75 -1.92 -1.56
C ASP A 19 6.11 -1.38 -2.05
N VAL A 20 7.21 -1.89 -1.49
CA VAL A 20 8.57 -1.48 -1.84
C VAL A 20 9.06 -2.17 -3.10
N LEU A 21 8.79 -3.47 -3.21
CA LEU A 21 9.17 -4.26 -4.39
C LEU A 21 8.44 -3.77 -5.64
N GLU A 22 7.19 -3.33 -5.50
CA GLU A 22 6.36 -2.82 -6.58
C GLU A 22 6.96 -1.56 -7.25
N GLN A 23 7.62 -0.69 -6.47
CA GLN A 23 8.29 0.50 -7.00
C GLN A 23 9.55 0.17 -7.82
N ILE A 24 10.18 -0.98 -7.55
CA ILE A 24 11.44 -1.40 -8.18
C ILE A 24 11.17 -2.30 -9.39
N VAL A 25 10.15 -3.16 -9.29
CA VAL A 25 9.89 -4.25 -10.25
C VAL A 25 8.64 -3.97 -11.11
N GLY A 26 7.74 -3.09 -10.67
CA GLY A 26 6.40 -2.91 -11.24
C GLY A 26 5.34 -3.71 -10.47
N GLU A 27 4.08 -3.69 -10.93
CA GLU A 27 2.98 -4.36 -10.23
C GLU A 27 3.18 -5.87 -10.18
N ILE A 28 3.32 -6.39 -8.96
CA ILE A 28 3.43 -7.82 -8.66
C ILE A 28 2.05 -8.26 -8.18
N VAL A 29 1.22 -8.74 -9.10
CA VAL A 29 -0.15 -9.18 -8.82
C VAL A 29 -0.12 -10.69 -8.59
N ASP A 30 -0.59 -11.15 -7.43
CA ASP A 30 -0.81 -12.57 -7.22
C ASP A 30 -2.04 -13.05 -8.01
N GLU A 31 -2.06 -14.33 -8.40
CA GLU A 31 -3.17 -14.91 -9.15
C GLU A 31 -4.51 -14.81 -8.40
N THR A 32 -4.48 -14.60 -7.08
CA THR A 32 -5.66 -14.47 -6.23
C THR A 32 -6.09 -13.02 -5.94
N ASP A 33 -5.32 -12.02 -6.36
CA ASP A 33 -5.60 -10.62 -6.08
C ASP A 33 -6.79 -10.09 -6.88
N LYS A 34 -7.77 -9.54 -6.16
CA LYS A 34 -8.97 -8.93 -6.78
C LYS A 34 -8.73 -7.52 -7.30
N CYS A 35 -7.67 -6.88 -6.83
CA CYS A 35 -7.30 -5.53 -7.24
C CYS A 35 -5.79 -5.45 -7.36
N VAL A 36 -5.38 -4.94 -8.52
CA VAL A 36 -3.99 -4.80 -8.95
C VAL A 36 -3.32 -3.62 -8.24
N ASP A 37 -4.05 -2.52 -8.02
CA ASP A 37 -3.56 -1.33 -7.30
C ASP A 37 -4.45 -1.03 -6.09
N LEU A 38 -3.93 -1.28 -4.89
CA LEU A 38 -4.62 -1.01 -3.63
C LEU A 38 -4.84 0.50 -3.39
N ARG A 39 -3.95 1.37 -3.90
CA ARG A 39 -4.09 2.84 -3.79
C ARG A 39 -5.19 3.35 -4.70
N LYS A 40 -5.35 2.79 -5.89
CA LYS A 40 -6.48 3.10 -6.78
C LYS A 40 -7.81 2.76 -6.10
N ARG A 41 -7.92 1.57 -5.50
CA ARG A 41 -9.11 1.17 -4.76
C ARG A 41 -9.40 2.06 -3.56
N ALA A 42 -8.38 2.46 -2.81
CA ALA A 42 -8.55 3.39 -1.69
C ALA A 42 -9.11 4.75 -2.13
N ARG A 43 -8.69 5.25 -3.30
CA ARG A 43 -9.24 6.48 -3.91
C ARG A 43 -10.71 6.31 -4.31
N GLU A 44 -11.03 5.22 -5.01
CA GLU A 44 -12.42 4.92 -5.41
C GLU A 44 -13.39 4.82 -4.22
N ILE A 45 -12.93 4.25 -3.10
CA ILE A 45 -13.73 4.14 -1.87
C ILE A 45 -13.91 5.50 -1.19
N ASN A 46 -12.88 6.35 -1.16
CA ASN A 46 -12.96 7.68 -0.55
C ASN A 46 -13.73 8.70 -1.42
N GLU A 47 -13.84 8.44 -2.72
CA GLU A 47 -14.60 9.27 -3.67
C GLU A 47 -16.07 8.84 -3.82
N SER A 48 -16.50 7.77 -3.15
CA SER A 48 -17.90 7.28 -3.10
C SER A 48 -18.62 7.76 -1.84
#